data_AF-A0A0F2NSS7-F1
#
_entry.id   AF-A0A0F2NSS7-F1
#
_cell.length_a   1.000
_cell.length_b   1.000
_cell.length_c   1.000
_cell.angle_alpha   90.00
_cell.angle_beta   90.00
_cell.angle_gamma   90.00
#
_symmetry.space_group_name_H-M   'P 1'
#
loop_
_entity.id
_entity.type
_entity.pdbx_description
1 polymer ?
#
loop_
_entity_poly.entity_id
_entity_poly.type
_entity_poly.pdbx_seq_one_letter_code
_entity_poly.pdbx_strand_id
1 'polypeptide(L)' 'MKAKNDFSQTHGAAIDTTRAVVEWVSDIQLAQRYSVSRATIWRWTNGDEHPLPKPQKIGKNCTRWQLSKVIAAMEG' A
#
# COMPACT_ATOMS: atom_id res chain seq x y z
N MET A 1 27.40 14.47 -11.11
CA MET A 1 26.34 14.97 -10.20
C MET A 1 25.00 14.59 -10.83
N LYS A 2 24.27 13.64 -10.24
CA LYS A 2 23.17 12.91 -10.91
C LYS A 2 21.83 13.63 -10.69
N ALA A 3 21.01 13.53 -11.72
CA ALA A 3 19.87 14.36 -12.06
C ALA A 3 18.68 14.35 -11.10
N LYS A 4 18.06 15.53 -10.96
CA LYS A 4 16.62 15.83 -11.10
C LYS A 4 15.66 14.76 -10.56
N ASN A 5 15.04 15.07 -9.42
CA ASN A 5 13.70 14.56 -9.13
C ASN A 5 12.92 15.60 -8.33
N ASP A 6 12.49 16.64 -9.03
CA ASP A 6 11.45 17.57 -8.60
C ASP A 6 10.14 16.78 -8.48
N PHE A 7 9.78 16.38 -7.27
CA PHE A 7 8.52 15.69 -6.99
C PHE A 7 7.54 16.69 -6.38
N SER A 8 7.28 17.76 -7.13
CA SER A 8 6.19 18.69 -6.86
C SER A 8 4.87 18.00 -7.19
N GLN A 9 4.27 17.29 -6.23
CA GLN A 9 2.88 16.87 -6.34
C GLN A 9 1.96 18.03 -5.94
N THR A 10 1.54 18.79 -6.96
CA THR A 10 0.46 19.77 -6.91
C THR A 10 -0.85 19.04 -6.61
N HIS A 11 -1.34 19.07 -5.36
CA HIS A 11 -2.69 18.60 -5.03
C HIS A 11 -3.69 19.73 -5.29
N GLY A 12 -4.12 19.83 -6.55
CA GLY A 12 -5.17 20.74 -6.96
C GLY A 12 -5.99 20.14 -8.09
N ALA A 13 -6.99 19.33 -7.75
CA ALA A 13 -8.18 19.11 -8.58
C ALA A 13 -9.24 18.35 -7.77
N ALA A 14 -10.47 18.86 -7.85
CA ALA A 14 -11.70 18.37 -7.23
C ALA A 14 -11.87 16.84 -7.26
N ILE A 15 -12.17 16.23 -6.11
CA ILE A 15 -12.67 14.86 -6.02
C ILE A 15 -14.19 14.88 -5.81
N ASP A 16 -14.93 15.28 -6.84
CA ASP A 16 -16.30 14.82 -7.00
C ASP A 16 -16.27 13.68 -8.02
N THR A 17 -16.55 12.46 -7.56
CA THR A 17 -17.26 11.40 -8.31
C THR A 17 -17.06 10.07 -7.57
N THR A 18 -18.18 9.55 -7.09
CA THR A 18 -18.42 8.19 -6.61
C THR A 18 -17.79 7.12 -7.52
N ARG A 19 -16.56 6.73 -7.21
CA ARG A 19 -16.00 5.44 -7.62
C ARG A 19 -15.08 5.01 -6.49
N ALA A 20 -15.39 3.88 -5.85
CA ALA A 20 -14.48 3.27 -4.89
C ALA A 20 -13.18 2.96 -5.63
N VAL A 21 -12.21 3.86 -5.54
CA VAL A 21 -10.89 3.69 -6.14
C VAL A 21 -10.22 2.59 -5.34
N VAL A 22 -10.14 1.39 -5.92
CA VAL A 22 -9.41 0.29 -5.32
C VAL A 22 -7.93 0.62 -5.44
N GLU A 23 -7.41 1.31 -4.43
CA GLU A 23 -5.99 1.65 -4.35
C GLU A 23 -5.19 0.40 -4.04
N TRP A 24 -4.29 0.06 -4.97
CA TRP A 24 -3.35 -1.05 -4.80
C TRP A 24 -2.03 -0.52 -4.30
N VAL A 25 -1.60 -1.02 -3.14
CA VAL A 25 -0.33 -0.67 -2.54
C VAL A 25 0.66 -1.82 -2.61
N SER A 26 1.92 -1.44 -2.79
CA SER A 26 3.08 -2.33 -2.70
C SER A 26 3.57 -2.46 -1.26
N ASP A 27 4.39 -3.47 -0.99
CA ASP A 27 5.04 -3.67 0.32
C ASP A 27 5.89 -2.46 0.73
N ILE A 28 6.47 -1.74 -0.23
CA ILE A 28 7.26 -0.53 -0.01
C ILE A 28 6.38 0.62 0.50
N GLN A 29 5.22 0.83 -0.13
CA GLN A 29 4.27 1.88 0.29
C GLN A 29 3.67 1.58 1.65
N LEU A 30 3.36 0.30 1.91
CA LEU A 30 2.95 -0.20 3.22
C LEU A 30 4.02 0.07 4.30
N ALA A 31 5.26 -0.32 4.02
CA ALA A 31 6.39 -0.11 4.91
C ALA A 31 6.58 1.38 5.26
N GLN A 32 6.50 2.26 4.25
CA GLN A 32 6.58 3.71 4.47
C GLN A 32 5.41 4.25 5.30
N ARG A 33 4.18 3.81 5.00
CA ARG A 33 2.97 4.29 5.70
C ARG A 33 2.99 3.97 7.20
N TYR A 34 3.41 2.77 7.54
CA TYR A 34 3.48 2.31 8.94
C TYR A 34 4.85 2.54 9.58
N SER A 35 5.80 3.17 8.86
CA SER A 35 7.19 3.35 9.31
C SER A 35 7.84 2.04 9.81
N VAL A 36 7.58 0.93 9.12
CA VAL A 36 8.15 -0.39 9.43
C VAL A 36 9.03 -0.90 8.31
N SER A 37 9.83 -1.93 8.58
CA SER A 37 10.61 -2.60 7.54
C SER A 37 9.70 -3.42 6.61
N ARG A 38 10.12 -3.60 5.35
CA ARG A 38 9.42 -4.50 4.40
C ARG A 38 9.31 -5.93 4.93
N ALA A 39 10.31 -6.39 5.67
CA ALA A 39 10.29 -7.71 6.31
C ALA A 39 9.15 -7.83 7.33
N THR A 40 8.85 -6.76 8.07
CA THR A 40 7.71 -6.70 8.99
C THR A 40 6.39 -6.88 8.25
N ILE A 41 6.20 -6.23 7.10
CA ILE A 41 4.99 -6.38 6.28
C ILE A 41 4.80 -7.84 5.82
N TRP A 42 5.87 -8.50 5.38
CA TRP A 42 5.82 -9.91 5.01
C TRP A 42 5.55 -10.84 6.20
N ARG A 43 6.11 -10.54 7.38
CA ARG A 43 5.80 -11.27 8.61
C ARG A 43 4.33 -11.13 8.99
N TRP A 44 3.77 -9.92 8.90
CA TRP A 44 2.36 -9.67 9.15
C TRP A 44 1.43 -10.34 8.14
N THR A 45 1.90 -10.56 6.91
CA THR A 45 1.14 -11.24 5.88
C THR A 45 1.12 -12.77 6.06
N ASN A 46 2.17 -13.34 6.66
CA ASN A 46 2.32 -14.79 6.86
C ASN A 46 1.93 -15.25 8.27
N GLY A 47 1.94 -14.35 9.26
CA GLY A 47 1.58 -14.67 10.64
C GLY A 47 0.07 -14.68 10.82
N ASP A 48 -0.44 -15.71 11.49
CA ASP A 48 -1.87 -15.84 11.84
C ASP A 48 -2.36 -14.76 12.81
N GLU A 49 -1.44 -14.08 13.50
CA GLU A 49 -1.73 -13.11 14.58
C GLU A 49 -1.87 -11.66 14.08
N HIS A 50 -1.49 -11.35 12.84
CA HIS A 50 -1.45 -9.97 12.34
C HIS A 50 -2.42 -9.68 11.18
N PRO A 51 -2.96 -8.44 11.13
CA PRO A 51 -4.17 -8.14 10.36
C PRO A 51 -3.96 -7.93 8.85
N LEU A 52 -2.78 -8.21 8.28
CA LEU A 52 -2.60 -7.93 6.86
C LEU A 52 -3.37 -8.93 5.99
N PRO A 53 -4.28 -8.46 5.10
CA PRO A 53 -5.07 -9.35 4.28
C PRO A 53 -4.18 -10.15 3.32
N LYS A 54 -4.66 -11.34 2.94
CA LYS A 54 -3.96 -12.20 1.98
C LYS A 54 -3.60 -11.42 0.71
N PRO A 55 -2.34 -11.51 0.28
CA PRO A 55 -1.86 -10.70 -0.81
C PRO A 55 -2.47 -11.14 -2.15
N GLN A 56 -2.83 -10.20 -3.01
CA GLN A 56 -3.36 -10.52 -4.33
C GLN A 56 -2.22 -10.54 -5.35
N LYS A 57 -2.03 -11.69 -6.01
CA LYS A 57 -1.08 -11.84 -7.11
C LYS A 57 -1.68 -11.23 -8.37
N ILE A 58 -1.09 -10.13 -8.84
CA ILE A 58 -1.49 -9.46 -10.09
C ILE A 58 -0.63 -9.96 -11.27
N GLY A 59 0.55 -10.53 -11.01
CA GLY A 59 1.39 -11.15 -12.05
C GLY A 59 2.39 -12.17 -11.49
N LYS A 60 3.23 -12.74 -12.36
CA LYS A 60 4.19 -13.81 -12.00
C LYS A 60 5.12 -13.45 -10.82
N ASN A 61 5.47 -12.18 -10.66
CA ASN A 61 6.33 -11.71 -9.57
C ASN A 61 5.82 -10.42 -8.89
N CYS A 62 4.53 -10.10 -9.07
CA CYS A 62 3.93 -8.88 -8.57
C CYS A 62 2.77 -9.19 -7.63
N THR A 63 3.00 -8.85 -6.36
CA THR A 63 2.07 -9.02 -5.27
C THR A 63 1.63 -7.64 -4.80
N ARG A 64 0.32 -7.43 -4.64
CA ARG A 64 -0.27 -6.15 -4.23
C ARG A 64 -1.32 -6.38 -3.16
N TRP A 65 -1.47 -5.37 -2.30
CA TRP A 65 -2.50 -5.33 -1.27
C TRP A 65 -3.51 -4.24 -1.61
N GLN A 66 -4.79 -4.51 -1.29
CA GLN A 66 -5.83 -3.49 -1.37
C GLN A 66 -5.73 -2.60 -0.14
N LEU A 67 -5.51 -1.31 -0.34
CA LEU A 67 -5.31 -0.37 0.75
C LEU A 67 -6.52 -0.33 1.69
N SER A 68 -7.75 -0.33 1.15
CA SER A 68 -8.96 -0.35 1.99
C SER A 68 -9.02 -1.56 2.90
N LYS A 69 -8.60 -2.75 2.43
CA LYS A 69 -8.59 -3.96 3.28
C LYS A 69 -7.50 -3.92 4.33
N VAL A 70 -6.34 -3.36 4.00
CA VAL A 70 -5.24 -3.16 4.95
C VAL A 70 -5.69 -2.22 6.07
N ILE A 71 -6.26 -1.06 5.72
CA ILE A 71 -6.72 -0.07 6.70
C ILE A 71 -7.81 -0.68 7.57
N ALA A 72 -8.82 -1.31 6.96
CA ALA A 72 -9.93 -1.93 7.71
C ALA A 72 -9.47 -3.03 8.68
N ALA A 73 -8.38 -3.73 8.37
CA ALA A 73 -7.86 -4.76 9.25
C ALA A 73 -6.90 -4.21 10.32
N MET A 74 -6.18 -3.12 10.04
CA MET A 74 -5.29 -2.47 11.02
C MET A 74 -6.05 -1.61 12.04
N GLU A 75 -7.20 -1.06 11.64
CA GLU A 75 -8.03 -0.15 12.46
C GLU A 75 -9.26 -0.85 13.06
N GLY A 76 -9.43 -2.15 12.80
CA GLY A 76 -10.54 -2.98 13.29
C GLY A 76 -10.08 -3.98 14.34
#